data_AF-A0A239CYU3-F1
#
_entry.id   AF-A0A239CYU3-F1
#
_cell.length_a   1.000
_cell.length_b   1.000
_cell.length_c   1.000
_cell.angle_alpha   90.00
_cell.angle_beta   90.00
_cell.angle_gamma   90.00
#
_symmetry.space_group_name_H-M   'P 1'
#
loop_
_entity.id
_entity.type
_entity.pdbx_description
1 polymer ?
#
loop_
_entity_poly.entity_id
_entity_poly.type
_entity_poly.pdbx_seq_one_letter_code
_entity_poly.pdbx_strand_id
1 'polypeptide(L)'
;MGGAESLDRTIELEAVYYAAPMPRRLSSLVALGFIFDRIHFPGVYLPQGDYDREAWRHEIARIAGLNLRDHDSQVLLSMMRFSETAEKLAGFLCYDKSRDDPLEAYDVNKELVSKIQEAIWGPPSPNFIPLVQSWHHKSVQGSEEHLTYRGEYHYHAGALRAAGEAGLPLISDVPGLPIPGLESSPTKDAKTLSALIAMEAMKVVLPTIPLLRPEDLMEFREENRAHLRGFRRAMLRYAGAWRSQLANATPEEIAQETKFLVETEIVPALDELRQLASDPARPWHKRALDGVRIIPSVAGTCMSMGPGAALTQLLTALAPQFFTEVEAKGDKQRQLRRSDLYYLLQVQRAGE
;
A
#
# COMPACT_ATOMS: atom_id res chain seq x y z
N MET A 1 -14.57 5.36 -28.27
CA MET A 1 -13.84 4.45 -27.35
C MET A 1 -13.26 5.14 -26.12
N GLY A 2 -13.17 6.47 -26.01
CA GLY A 2 -12.51 7.14 -24.85
C GLY A 2 -13.32 7.29 -23.54
N GLY A 3 -14.61 6.91 -23.49
CA GLY A 3 -15.44 7.12 -22.30
C GLY A 3 -15.21 6.14 -21.15
N ALA A 4 -15.01 4.85 -21.47
CA ALA A 4 -14.78 3.81 -20.46
C ALA A 4 -13.39 3.92 -19.82
N GLU A 5 -12.36 4.23 -20.63
CA GLU A 5 -10.98 4.44 -20.17
C GLU A 5 -10.86 5.65 -19.22
N SER A 6 -11.63 6.72 -19.49
CA SER A 6 -11.68 7.90 -18.62
C SER A 6 -12.31 7.62 -17.25
N LEU A 7 -13.35 6.77 -17.19
CA LEU A 7 -13.99 6.38 -15.94
C LEU A 7 -13.10 5.44 -15.12
N ASP A 8 -12.35 4.56 -15.79
CA ASP A 8 -11.43 3.64 -15.13
C ASP A 8 -10.27 4.39 -14.45
N ARG A 9 -9.66 5.37 -15.12
CA ARG A 9 -8.65 6.26 -14.51
C ARG A 9 -9.17 7.10 -13.33
N THR A 10 -10.47 7.39 -13.31
CA THR A 10 -11.06 8.16 -12.20
C THR A 10 -11.09 7.34 -10.90
N ILE A 11 -11.17 6.02 -11.01
CA ILE A 11 -11.23 5.07 -9.88
C ILE A 11 -9.82 4.63 -9.43
N GLU A 12 -8.80 4.81 -10.27
CA GLU A 12 -7.42 4.52 -9.90
C GLU A 12 -7.02 5.36 -8.69
N LEU A 13 -6.51 4.65 -7.67
CA LEU A 13 -5.95 5.26 -6.49
C LEU A 13 -4.44 5.25 -6.62
N GLU A 14 -3.89 6.38 -7.04
CA GLU A 14 -2.45 6.62 -7.02
C GLU A 14 -2.11 7.52 -5.82
N ALA A 15 -0.89 7.38 -5.30
CA ALA A 15 -0.41 8.19 -4.19
C ALA A 15 1.10 8.40 -4.25
N VAL A 16 1.56 9.47 -3.64
CA VAL A 16 2.99 9.72 -3.42
C VAL A 16 3.35 9.30 -2.00
N TYR A 17 4.34 8.41 -1.88
CA TYR A 17 4.77 7.94 -0.57
C TYR A 17 5.65 8.99 0.11
N TYR A 18 5.18 9.54 1.23
CA TYR A 18 5.81 10.69 1.88
C TYR A 18 6.85 10.30 2.93
N ALA A 19 6.67 9.17 3.62
CA ALA A 19 7.35 8.92 4.89
C ALA A 19 8.86 8.66 4.80
N ALA A 20 9.33 8.09 3.69
CA ALA A 20 10.73 7.74 3.44
C ALA A 20 10.87 7.31 1.96
N PRO A 21 12.09 7.19 1.42
CA PRO A 21 12.34 6.64 0.08
C PRO A 21 11.76 5.24 -0.20
N MET A 22 11.36 4.52 0.85
CA MET A 22 10.69 3.22 0.80
C MET A 22 9.98 2.96 2.13
N PRO A 23 8.93 2.11 2.18
CA PRO A 23 8.36 1.70 3.45
C PRO A 23 9.38 0.97 4.32
N ARG A 24 9.37 1.25 5.63
CA ARG A 24 10.33 0.65 6.58
C ARG A 24 10.05 -0.83 6.83
N ARG A 25 8.85 -1.30 6.47
CA ARG A 25 8.38 -2.67 6.69
C ARG A 25 7.74 -3.20 5.41
N LEU A 26 8.04 -4.46 5.08
CA LEU A 26 7.39 -5.17 3.97
C LEU A 26 5.87 -5.25 4.15
N SER A 27 5.39 -5.36 5.39
CA SER A 27 3.96 -5.35 5.71
C SER A 27 3.25 -4.08 5.23
N SER A 28 3.92 -2.93 5.34
CA SER A 28 3.40 -1.66 4.85
C SER A 28 3.24 -1.70 3.34
N LEU A 29 4.23 -2.23 2.61
CA LEU A 29 4.15 -2.40 1.15
C LEU A 29 2.95 -3.26 0.73
N VAL A 30 2.69 -4.36 1.41
CA VAL A 30 1.55 -5.24 1.09
C VAL A 30 0.23 -4.51 1.30
N ALA A 31 0.09 -3.79 2.42
CA ALA A 31 -1.10 -2.98 2.71
C ALA A 31 -1.37 -1.95 1.63
N LEU A 32 -0.32 -1.21 1.30
CA LEU A 32 -0.26 -0.25 0.22
C LEU A 32 -0.67 -0.89 -1.12
N GLY A 33 -0.23 -2.12 -1.37
CA GLY A 33 -0.59 -2.93 -2.52
C GLY A 33 -2.03 -3.45 -2.55
N PHE A 34 -2.78 -3.36 -1.47
CA PHE A 34 -4.23 -3.60 -1.52
C PHE A 34 -5.02 -2.32 -1.79
N ILE A 35 -4.51 -1.19 -1.32
CA ILE A 35 -5.22 0.09 -1.41
C ILE A 35 -4.97 0.77 -2.75
N PHE A 36 -3.71 0.91 -3.17
CA PHE A 36 -3.32 1.79 -4.27
C PHE A 36 -3.05 1.00 -5.55
N ASP A 37 -3.39 1.57 -6.70
CA ASP A 37 -3.00 1.08 -8.00
C ASP A 37 -1.52 1.33 -8.26
N ARG A 38 -1.02 2.51 -7.88
CA ARG A 38 0.38 2.90 -8.02
C ARG A 38 0.84 3.75 -6.85
N ILE A 39 2.11 3.58 -6.50
CA ILE A 39 2.76 4.37 -5.47
C ILE A 39 4.05 4.94 -6.01
N HIS A 40 4.14 6.26 -5.94
CA HIS A 40 5.26 7.02 -6.46
C HIS A 40 6.29 7.29 -5.36
N PHE A 41 7.56 7.03 -5.69
CA PHE A 41 8.73 7.26 -4.84
C PHE A 41 9.66 8.26 -5.53
N PRO A 42 9.43 9.57 -5.34
CA PRO A 42 10.15 10.60 -6.08
C PRO A 42 11.60 10.76 -5.64
N GLY A 43 12.49 10.99 -6.60
CA GLY A 43 13.93 11.03 -6.41
C GLY A 43 14.55 9.70 -5.99
N VAL A 44 13.94 8.57 -6.37
CA VAL A 44 14.43 7.23 -6.01
C VAL A 44 14.79 6.44 -7.26
N TYR A 45 15.99 5.86 -7.25
CA TYR A 45 16.42 4.84 -8.20
C TYR A 45 16.79 3.56 -7.44
N LEU A 46 16.24 2.44 -7.90
CA LEU A 46 16.61 1.10 -7.46
C LEU A 46 17.20 0.31 -8.62
N PRO A 47 18.20 -0.55 -8.36
CA PRO A 47 18.81 -1.34 -9.41
C PRO A 47 17.83 -2.38 -9.95
N GLN A 48 17.73 -2.48 -11.29
CA GLN A 48 16.65 -3.23 -11.97
C GLN A 48 17.00 -4.68 -12.31
N GLY A 49 18.13 -5.21 -11.82
CA GLY A 49 18.46 -6.63 -11.91
C GLY A 49 19.66 -6.98 -12.78
N ASP A 50 20.27 -6.02 -13.47
CA ASP A 50 21.52 -6.20 -14.22
C ASP A 50 22.74 -6.18 -13.28
N TYR A 51 22.71 -7.02 -12.23
CA TYR A 51 23.76 -7.11 -11.23
C TYR A 51 23.86 -8.50 -10.60
N ASP A 52 25.02 -8.80 -10.01
CA ASP A 52 25.22 -10.02 -9.24
C ASP A 52 24.40 -9.99 -7.94
N ARG A 53 23.28 -10.72 -7.95
CA ARG A 53 22.36 -10.82 -6.81
C ARG A 53 22.99 -11.50 -5.60
N GLU A 54 23.93 -12.42 -5.79
CA GLU A 54 24.61 -13.09 -4.68
C GLU A 54 25.58 -12.13 -3.99
N ALA A 55 26.39 -11.40 -4.76
CA ALA A 55 27.24 -10.34 -4.24
C ALA A 55 26.42 -9.24 -3.53
N TRP A 56 25.26 -8.87 -4.09
CA TRP A 56 24.34 -7.92 -3.45
C TRP A 56 23.82 -8.41 -2.10
N ARG A 57 23.39 -9.67 -2.00
CA ARG A 57 22.97 -10.29 -0.73
C ARG A 57 24.10 -10.35 0.30
N HIS A 58 25.32 -10.66 -0.14
CA HIS A 58 26.49 -10.62 0.73
C HIS A 58 26.75 -9.21 1.27
N GLU A 59 26.60 -8.18 0.44
CA GLU A 59 26.74 -6.79 0.88
C GLU A 59 25.64 -6.39 1.87
N ILE A 60 24.37 -6.79 1.63
CA ILE A 60 23.27 -6.59 2.59
C ILE A 60 23.61 -7.25 3.93
N ALA A 61 24.06 -8.51 3.90
CA ALA A 61 24.43 -9.25 5.11
C ALA A 61 25.60 -8.60 5.86
N ARG A 62 26.62 -8.12 5.12
CA ARG A 62 27.78 -7.42 5.69
C ARG A 62 27.35 -6.14 6.41
N ILE A 63 26.54 -5.29 5.77
CA ILE A 63 26.06 -4.03 6.38
C ILE A 63 25.15 -4.33 7.57
N ALA A 64 24.24 -5.30 7.46
CA ALA A 64 23.38 -5.71 8.57
C ALA A 64 24.19 -6.24 9.77
N GLY A 65 25.30 -6.94 9.52
CA GLY A 65 26.22 -7.45 10.54
C GLY A 65 26.97 -6.35 11.32
N LEU A 66 27.00 -5.11 10.82
CA LEU A 66 27.56 -3.97 11.55
C LEU A 66 26.65 -3.48 12.69
N ASN A 67 25.39 -3.95 12.76
CA ASN A 67 24.41 -3.61 13.80
C ASN A 67 24.23 -2.09 13.99
N LEU A 68 24.30 -1.34 12.89
CA LEU A 68 24.09 0.10 12.87
C LEU A 68 22.61 0.40 13.14
N ARG A 69 22.35 1.29 14.10
CA ARG A 69 21.00 1.66 14.55
C ARG A 69 20.56 3.06 14.13
N ASP A 70 21.41 3.79 13.41
CA ASP A 70 21.05 5.10 12.86
C ASP A 70 20.00 4.97 11.74
N HIS A 71 19.23 6.04 11.58
CA HIS A 71 18.10 6.08 10.66
C HIS A 71 18.53 5.79 9.21
N ASP A 72 19.60 6.43 8.75
CA ASP A 72 20.06 6.35 7.36
C ASP A 72 20.53 4.95 6.99
N SER A 73 21.23 4.26 7.89
CA SER A 73 21.65 2.87 7.70
C SER A 73 20.45 1.92 7.61
N GLN A 74 19.40 2.16 8.39
CA GLN A 74 18.17 1.36 8.34
C GLN A 74 17.38 1.60 7.05
N VAL A 75 17.33 2.86 6.57
CA VAL A 75 16.74 3.19 5.26
C VAL A 75 17.52 2.53 4.13
N LEU A 76 18.86 2.63 4.14
CA LEU A 76 19.72 1.99 3.14
C LEU A 76 19.49 0.48 3.09
N LEU A 77 19.54 -0.20 4.24
CA LEU A 77 19.30 -1.64 4.31
C LEU A 77 17.90 -2.03 3.82
N SER A 78 16.89 -1.23 4.12
CA SER A 78 15.53 -1.45 3.61
C SER A 78 15.53 -1.33 2.10
N MET A 79 16.04 -0.23 1.55
CA MET A 79 16.14 0.01 0.11
C MET A 79 16.87 -1.13 -0.63
N MET A 80 17.99 -1.61 -0.08
CA MET A 80 18.75 -2.71 -0.67
C MET A 80 17.98 -4.04 -0.68
N ARG A 81 17.20 -4.33 0.37
CA ARG A 81 16.34 -5.52 0.40
C ARG A 81 15.17 -5.39 -0.57
N PHE A 82 14.58 -4.20 -0.68
CA PHE A 82 13.50 -3.94 -1.63
C PHE A 82 13.95 -4.02 -3.09
N SER A 83 15.21 -3.67 -3.40
CA SER A 83 15.71 -3.80 -4.78
C SER A 83 15.73 -5.22 -5.30
N GLU A 84 15.71 -6.24 -4.43
CA GLU A 84 15.57 -7.65 -4.85
C GLU A 84 14.18 -7.97 -5.41
N THR A 85 13.16 -7.18 -5.04
CA THR A 85 11.75 -7.37 -5.41
C THR A 85 11.22 -6.29 -6.35
N ALA A 86 11.97 -5.20 -6.55
CA ALA A 86 11.56 -4.05 -7.36
C ALA A 86 11.09 -4.42 -8.77
N GLU A 87 11.84 -5.29 -9.47
CA GLU A 87 11.50 -5.77 -10.82
C GLU A 87 10.12 -6.46 -10.86
N LYS A 88 9.81 -7.27 -9.84
CA LYS A 88 8.53 -7.99 -9.75
C LYS A 88 7.36 -7.07 -9.42
N LEU A 89 7.64 -5.91 -8.84
CA LEU A 89 6.67 -4.90 -8.45
C LEU A 89 6.58 -3.74 -9.47
N ALA A 90 7.20 -3.93 -10.64
CA ALA A 90 7.15 -2.96 -11.72
C ALA A 90 5.70 -2.61 -12.08
N GLY A 91 5.45 -1.31 -12.24
CA GLY A 91 4.11 -0.77 -12.54
C GLY A 91 3.22 -0.56 -11.31
N PHE A 92 3.52 -1.16 -10.15
CA PHE A 92 2.94 -0.79 -8.86
C PHE A 92 3.82 0.24 -8.16
N LEU A 93 5.12 -0.05 -8.01
CA LEU A 93 6.09 0.92 -7.49
C LEU A 93 6.65 1.74 -8.65
N CYS A 94 6.41 3.05 -8.59
CA CYS A 94 6.78 4.00 -9.62
C CYS A 94 7.97 4.82 -9.11
N TYR A 95 9.12 4.59 -9.75
CA TYR A 95 10.36 5.33 -9.54
C TYR A 95 10.52 6.33 -10.68
N ASP A 96 10.84 7.57 -10.35
CA ASP A 96 11.00 8.67 -11.33
C ASP A 96 12.44 8.86 -11.80
N LYS A 97 13.41 8.19 -11.15
CA LYS A 97 14.82 8.22 -11.53
C LYS A 97 15.24 6.99 -12.31
N SER A 98 16.31 7.17 -13.09
CA SER A 98 16.88 6.15 -13.95
C SER A 98 18.37 6.02 -13.70
N ARG A 99 18.99 4.98 -14.27
CA ARG A 99 20.43 4.76 -14.19
C ARG A 99 21.24 5.96 -14.69
N ASP A 100 20.77 6.63 -15.74
CA ASP A 100 21.54 7.69 -16.40
C ASP A 100 21.19 9.09 -15.86
N ASP A 101 20.15 9.19 -15.04
CA ASP A 101 19.75 10.40 -14.30
C ASP A 101 19.58 10.05 -12.82
N PRO A 102 20.70 9.87 -12.07
CA PRO A 102 20.59 9.53 -10.67
C PRO A 102 19.88 10.66 -9.92
N LEU A 103 20.21 11.92 -10.20
CA LEU A 103 19.62 13.11 -9.58
C LEU A 103 19.94 14.37 -10.42
N GLU A 104 19.02 14.83 -11.27
CA GLU A 104 19.05 16.19 -11.81
C GLU A 104 19.44 17.22 -10.74
N ALA A 105 20.31 18.17 -11.12
CA ALA A 105 20.98 19.11 -10.25
C ALA A 105 20.01 19.86 -9.31
N TYR A 106 20.02 19.49 -8.02
CA TYR A 106 19.70 20.33 -6.85
C TYR A 106 18.42 21.19 -6.87
N ASP A 107 17.39 20.85 -7.64
CA ASP A 107 16.20 21.69 -7.74
C ASP A 107 15.13 21.43 -6.64
N VAL A 108 15.55 20.90 -5.49
CA VAL A 108 14.65 20.90 -4.32
C VAL A 108 14.86 22.22 -3.60
N ASN A 109 13.78 23.02 -3.53
CA ASN A 109 13.79 24.32 -2.88
C ASN A 109 14.34 24.20 -1.45
N LYS A 110 15.54 24.74 -1.20
CA LYS A 110 16.21 24.73 0.12
C LYS A 110 15.32 25.34 1.20
N GLU A 111 14.49 26.33 0.85
CA GLU A 111 13.53 26.93 1.76
C GLU A 111 12.49 25.91 2.22
N LEU A 112 11.99 25.05 1.33
CA LEU A 112 11.03 24.00 1.67
C LEU A 112 11.67 22.95 2.59
N VAL A 113 12.92 22.56 2.31
CA VAL A 113 13.69 21.65 3.17
C VAL A 113 13.84 22.23 4.58
N SER A 114 14.20 23.51 4.70
CA SER A 114 14.29 24.18 6.01
C SER A 114 12.94 24.26 6.72
N LYS A 115 11.85 24.56 6.01
CA LYS A 115 10.50 24.59 6.59
C LYS A 115 10.04 23.22 7.10
N ILE A 116 10.34 22.14 6.37
CA ILE A 116 10.03 20.78 6.83
C ILE A 116 10.84 20.45 8.08
N GLN A 117 12.13 20.77 8.09
CA GLN A 117 12.98 20.54 9.25
C GLN A 117 12.46 21.31 10.48
N GLU A 118 12.10 22.58 10.31
CA GLU A 118 11.52 23.41 11.37
C GLU A 118 10.15 22.88 11.84
N ALA A 119 9.31 22.37 10.94
CA ALA A 119 8.03 21.77 11.30
C ALA A 119 8.18 20.49 12.13
N ILE A 120 9.23 19.69 11.90
CA ILE A 120 9.48 18.44 12.63
C ILE A 120 10.17 18.71 13.97
N TRP A 121 11.18 19.56 14.00
CA TRP A 121 12.08 19.73 15.15
C TRP A 121 11.93 21.06 15.89
N GLY A 122 11.18 22.00 15.34
CA GLY A 122 11.20 23.41 15.75
C GLY A 122 12.34 24.21 15.13
N PRO A 123 12.39 25.52 15.38
CA PRO A 123 13.43 26.39 14.84
C PRO A 123 14.80 25.99 15.39
N PRO A 124 15.87 26.05 14.57
CA PRO A 124 17.22 25.77 15.03
C PRO A 124 17.63 26.75 16.13
N SER A 125 18.37 26.28 17.13
CA SER A 125 18.95 27.14 18.17
C SER A 125 19.79 28.26 17.56
N PRO A 126 19.89 29.43 18.22
CA PRO A 126 20.80 30.48 17.76
C PRO A 126 22.22 29.95 17.55
N ASN A 127 22.81 30.23 16.38
CA ASN A 127 24.13 29.74 15.94
C ASN A 127 24.22 28.25 15.58
N PHE A 128 23.11 27.51 15.53
CA PHE A 128 23.08 26.16 14.99
C PHE A 128 22.78 26.20 13.49
N ILE A 129 23.69 25.68 12.67
CA ILE A 129 23.48 25.53 11.23
C ILE A 129 23.18 24.04 10.97
N PRO A 130 21.93 23.69 10.61
CA PRO A 130 21.59 22.31 10.34
C PRO A 130 22.35 21.81 9.11
N LEU A 131 23.10 20.72 9.26
CA LEU A 131 23.66 20.00 8.13
C LEU A 131 22.61 19.01 7.64
N VAL A 132 22.08 19.27 6.46
CA VAL A 132 21.12 18.38 5.82
C VAL A 132 21.80 17.62 4.69
N GLN A 133 21.85 16.30 4.80
CA GLN A 133 22.30 15.45 3.72
C GLN A 133 21.28 15.47 2.57
N SER A 134 21.74 15.81 1.37
CA SER A 134 20.86 15.95 0.20
C SER A 134 20.48 14.61 -0.42
N TRP A 135 21.40 13.63 -0.41
CA TRP A 135 21.19 12.34 -1.05
C TRP A 135 22.12 11.26 -0.50
N HIS A 136 21.78 10.02 -0.83
CA HIS A 136 22.54 8.83 -0.57
C HIS A 136 22.72 8.07 -1.89
N HIS A 137 23.88 7.44 -2.04
CA HIS A 137 24.20 6.64 -3.20
C HIS A 137 25.03 5.43 -2.80
N LYS A 138 24.69 4.29 -3.38
CA LYS A 138 25.39 3.03 -3.19
C LYS A 138 25.55 2.35 -4.54
N SER A 139 26.79 2.20 -4.99
CA SER A 139 27.09 1.40 -6.18
C SER A 139 26.84 -0.09 -5.92
N VAL A 140 26.40 -0.79 -6.96
CA VAL A 140 26.31 -2.24 -6.97
C VAL A 140 27.63 -2.80 -7.48
N GLN A 141 28.22 -3.73 -6.73
CA GLN A 141 29.53 -4.28 -7.08
C GLN A 141 29.46 -5.04 -8.41
N GLY A 142 30.38 -4.74 -9.33
CA GLY A 142 30.47 -5.42 -10.63
C GLY A 142 29.38 -5.01 -11.63
N SER A 143 28.64 -3.94 -11.37
CA SER A 143 27.61 -3.42 -12.27
C SER A 143 27.66 -1.89 -12.36
N GLU A 144 27.12 -1.33 -13.44
CA GLU A 144 26.84 0.11 -13.58
C GLU A 144 25.56 0.52 -12.82
N GLU A 145 24.80 -0.47 -12.36
CA GLU A 145 23.67 -0.29 -11.49
C GLU A 145 24.07 0.31 -10.14
N HIS A 146 23.14 1.06 -9.57
CA HIS A 146 23.31 1.71 -8.28
C HIS A 146 21.96 1.92 -7.63
N LEU A 147 22.01 2.28 -6.36
CA LEU A 147 20.87 2.67 -5.55
C LEU A 147 21.07 4.14 -5.20
N THR A 148 20.08 4.98 -5.48
CA THR A 148 20.14 6.41 -5.18
C THR A 148 18.81 6.91 -4.66
N TYR A 149 18.88 7.74 -3.63
CA TYR A 149 17.71 8.37 -3.06
C TYR A 149 18.05 9.68 -2.37
N ARG A 150 17.06 10.55 -2.22
CA ARG A 150 17.19 11.81 -1.48
C ARG A 150 17.31 11.56 0.02
N GLY A 151 18.11 12.37 0.71
CA GLY A 151 18.15 12.37 2.17
C GLY A 151 16.80 12.81 2.76
N GLU A 152 16.53 12.47 4.02
CA GLU A 152 15.21 12.54 4.68
C GLU A 152 14.39 13.80 4.33
N TYR A 153 14.89 15.00 4.66
CA TYR A 153 14.14 16.24 4.40
C TYR A 153 14.04 16.60 2.91
N HIS A 154 15.06 16.25 2.11
CA HIS A 154 15.01 16.45 0.65
C HIS A 154 14.01 15.49 0.00
N TYR A 155 13.84 14.28 0.55
CA TYR A 155 12.83 13.33 0.13
C TYR A 155 11.43 13.87 0.43
N HIS A 156 11.16 14.31 1.66
CA HIS A 156 9.88 14.89 2.04
C HIS A 156 9.50 16.10 1.15
N ALA A 157 10.46 16.99 0.89
CA ALA A 157 10.26 18.13 -0.02
C ALA A 157 9.98 17.68 -1.46
N GLY A 158 10.71 16.68 -1.95
CA GLY A 158 10.48 16.08 -3.27
C GLY A 158 9.12 15.42 -3.37
N ALA A 159 8.69 14.70 -2.34
CA ALA A 159 7.38 14.07 -2.25
C ALA A 159 6.24 15.09 -2.25
N LEU A 160 6.35 16.16 -1.46
CA LEU A 160 5.40 17.27 -1.46
C LEU A 160 5.25 17.91 -2.85
N ARG A 161 6.39 18.19 -3.50
CA ARG A 161 6.41 18.77 -4.85
C ARG A 161 5.76 17.83 -5.86
N ALA A 162 6.18 16.56 -5.89
CA ALA A 162 5.65 15.56 -6.81
C ALA A 162 4.14 15.34 -6.62
N ALA A 163 3.68 15.32 -5.37
CA ALA A 163 2.25 15.21 -5.05
C ALA A 163 1.46 16.43 -5.55
N GLY A 164 1.98 17.64 -5.33
CA GLY A 164 1.35 18.88 -5.80
C GLY A 164 1.30 18.98 -7.33
N GLU A 165 2.39 18.61 -8.01
CA GLU A 165 2.49 18.62 -9.48
C GLU A 165 1.55 17.58 -10.12
N ALA A 166 1.46 16.39 -9.54
CA ALA A 166 0.63 15.31 -10.05
C ALA A 166 -0.84 15.36 -9.56
N GLY A 167 -1.15 16.21 -8.58
CA GLY A 167 -2.46 16.24 -7.91
C GLY A 167 -2.77 14.93 -7.17
N LEU A 168 -1.75 14.29 -6.60
CA LEU A 168 -1.85 13.00 -5.92
C LEU A 168 -1.85 13.15 -4.39
N PRO A 169 -2.58 12.30 -3.65
CA PRO A 169 -2.53 12.30 -2.19
C PRO A 169 -1.16 11.86 -1.68
N LEU A 170 -0.73 12.47 -0.57
CA LEU A 170 0.44 12.03 0.19
C LEU A 170 0.03 10.96 1.19
N ILE A 171 0.84 9.91 1.30
CA ILE A 171 0.58 8.80 2.23
C ILE A 171 1.81 8.51 3.10
N SER A 172 1.57 8.12 4.35
CA SER A 172 2.60 7.77 5.32
C SER A 172 2.20 6.53 6.11
N ASP A 173 3.15 5.62 6.33
CA ASP A 173 2.99 4.52 7.28
C ASP A 173 3.53 4.86 8.68
N VAL A 174 4.10 6.06 8.85
CA VAL A 174 4.65 6.57 10.11
C VAL A 174 3.58 7.42 10.81
N PRO A 175 3.07 6.99 11.99
CA PRO A 175 2.11 7.77 12.76
C PRO A 175 2.72 9.10 13.22
N GLY A 176 1.94 10.19 13.10
CA GLY A 176 2.33 11.51 13.62
C GLY A 176 3.40 12.25 12.81
N LEU A 177 3.80 11.73 11.65
CA LEU A 177 4.71 12.46 10.76
C LEU A 177 3.97 13.69 10.19
N PRO A 178 4.42 14.93 10.50
CA PRO A 178 3.76 16.12 9.99
C PRO A 178 3.94 16.23 8.48
N ILE A 179 2.87 16.62 7.78
CA ILE A 179 2.89 16.89 6.34
C ILE A 179 2.68 18.40 6.14
N PRO A 180 3.74 19.18 5.89
CA PRO A 180 3.63 20.62 5.68
C PRO A 180 2.70 20.95 4.50
N GLY A 181 1.84 21.96 4.67
CA GLY A 181 0.90 22.39 3.62
C GLY A 181 -0.43 21.62 3.57
N LEU A 182 -0.60 20.57 4.39
CA LEU A 182 -1.90 19.91 4.62
C LEU A 182 -2.80 20.71 5.59
N GLU A 183 -2.59 22.02 5.72
CA GLU A 183 -3.50 22.94 6.41
C GLU A 183 -4.87 23.02 5.70
N SER A 184 -4.93 22.63 4.43
CA SER A 184 -6.20 22.32 3.78
C SER A 184 -6.75 21.01 4.32
N SER A 185 -7.81 21.10 5.14
CA SER A 185 -8.53 19.94 5.69
C SER A 185 -8.63 18.78 4.67
N PRO A 186 -8.21 17.54 5.03
CA PRO A 186 -8.28 16.35 4.18
C PRO A 186 -9.67 16.11 3.57
N THR A 187 -10.70 16.70 4.17
CA THR A 187 -12.10 16.64 3.74
C THR A 187 -12.40 17.33 2.42
N LYS A 188 -11.48 18.15 1.90
CA LYS A 188 -11.68 18.82 0.61
C LYS A 188 -11.38 17.91 -0.59
N ASP A 189 -10.62 16.83 -0.39
CA ASP A 189 -10.30 15.85 -1.43
C ASP A 189 -10.79 14.44 -1.04
N ALA A 190 -11.75 13.92 -1.81
CA ALA A 190 -12.31 12.59 -1.61
C ALA A 190 -11.29 11.47 -1.79
N LYS A 191 -10.27 11.63 -2.65
CA LYS A 191 -9.22 10.63 -2.84
C LYS A 191 -8.31 10.57 -1.61
N THR A 192 -7.87 11.72 -1.10
CA THR A 192 -7.10 11.81 0.15
C THR A 192 -7.87 11.22 1.33
N LEU A 193 -9.14 11.59 1.54
CA LEU A 193 -9.94 11.04 2.64
C LEU A 193 -10.18 9.52 2.49
N SER A 194 -10.46 9.05 1.26
CA SER A 194 -10.60 7.61 0.98
C SER A 194 -9.31 6.84 1.25
N ALA A 195 -8.15 7.42 0.91
CA ALA A 195 -6.85 6.82 1.19
C ALA A 195 -6.58 6.72 2.68
N LEU A 196 -6.92 7.76 3.47
CA LEU A 196 -6.80 7.75 4.93
C LEU A 196 -7.67 6.67 5.56
N ILE A 197 -8.95 6.58 5.18
CA ILE A 197 -9.88 5.55 5.68
C ILE A 197 -9.35 4.15 5.34
N ALA A 198 -8.89 3.94 4.10
CA ALA A 198 -8.37 2.65 3.66
C ALA A 198 -7.09 2.25 4.42
N MET A 199 -6.20 3.21 4.69
CA MET A 199 -4.98 2.98 5.46
C MET A 199 -5.28 2.60 6.91
N GLU A 200 -6.19 3.30 7.57
CA GLU A 200 -6.61 2.96 8.93
C GLU A 200 -7.34 1.61 8.98
N ALA A 201 -8.21 1.32 8.00
CA ALA A 201 -8.83 0.01 7.84
C ALA A 201 -7.78 -1.10 7.76
N MET A 202 -6.76 -0.93 6.90
CA MET A 202 -5.71 -1.93 6.75
C MET A 202 -4.88 -2.10 8.01
N LYS A 203 -4.61 -1.05 8.81
CA LYS A 203 -3.86 -1.20 10.07
C LYS A 203 -4.52 -2.18 11.05
N VAL A 204 -5.85 -2.23 11.07
CA VAL A 204 -6.57 -3.16 11.94
C VAL A 204 -6.57 -4.58 11.37
N VAL A 205 -6.54 -4.70 10.05
CA VAL A 205 -6.67 -5.98 9.32
C VAL A 205 -5.32 -6.70 9.15
N LEU A 206 -4.26 -5.96 8.85
CA LEU A 206 -2.92 -6.51 8.57
C LEU A 206 -2.34 -7.43 9.64
N PRO A 207 -2.51 -7.18 10.96
CA PRO A 207 -2.01 -8.09 12.00
C PRO A 207 -2.56 -9.51 11.88
N THR A 208 -3.66 -9.68 11.15
CA THR A 208 -4.41 -10.94 11.05
C THR A 208 -4.22 -11.69 9.73
N ILE A 209 -3.64 -11.06 8.71
CA ILE A 209 -3.39 -11.69 7.41
C ILE A 209 -1.96 -12.28 7.41
N PRO A 210 -1.77 -13.58 7.10
CA PRO A 210 -0.44 -14.12 6.90
C PRO A 210 0.27 -13.30 5.83
N LEU A 211 1.43 -12.72 6.19
CA LEU A 211 2.15 -11.74 5.38
C LEU A 211 2.40 -12.30 3.98
N LEU A 212 1.64 -11.82 3.01
CA LEU A 212 1.91 -12.02 1.60
C LEU A 212 3.33 -11.55 1.33
N ARG A 213 4.15 -12.37 0.67
CA ARG A 213 5.49 -11.91 0.33
C ARG A 213 5.37 -10.88 -0.81
N PRO A 214 6.24 -9.87 -0.87
CA PRO A 214 6.18 -8.86 -1.93
C PRO A 214 6.16 -9.46 -3.34
N GLU A 215 6.81 -10.61 -3.54
CA GLU A 215 6.87 -11.31 -4.83
C GLU A 215 5.51 -11.84 -5.28
N ASP A 216 4.63 -12.18 -4.34
CA ASP A 216 3.30 -12.74 -4.60
C ASP A 216 2.24 -11.60 -4.78
N LEU A 217 2.63 -10.34 -4.54
CA LEU A 217 1.71 -9.19 -4.53
C LEU A 217 1.10 -8.90 -5.90
N MET A 218 1.88 -8.96 -6.97
CA MET A 218 1.36 -8.64 -8.31
C MET A 218 0.41 -9.71 -8.83
N GLU A 219 0.71 -10.99 -8.57
CA GLU A 219 -0.20 -12.10 -8.88
C GLU A 219 -1.52 -11.94 -8.12
N PHE A 220 -1.45 -11.69 -6.82
CA PHE A 220 -2.64 -11.42 -6.01
C PHE A 220 -3.47 -10.26 -6.58
N ARG A 221 -2.82 -9.14 -6.94
CA ARG A 221 -3.49 -7.95 -7.48
C ARG A 221 -4.18 -8.23 -8.80
N GLU A 222 -3.57 -9.03 -9.66
CA GLU A 222 -4.15 -9.43 -10.93
C GLU A 222 -5.40 -10.29 -10.70
N GLU A 223 -5.26 -11.35 -9.90
CA GLU A 223 -6.36 -12.27 -9.58
C GLU A 223 -7.53 -11.58 -8.88
N ASN A 224 -7.23 -10.56 -8.07
CA ASN A 224 -8.23 -9.86 -7.24
C ASN A 224 -8.58 -8.47 -7.75
N ARG A 225 -8.21 -8.12 -8.99
CA ARG A 225 -8.43 -6.77 -9.55
C ARG A 225 -9.87 -6.28 -9.38
N ALA A 226 -10.86 -7.12 -9.67
CA ALA A 226 -12.27 -6.78 -9.54
C ALA A 226 -12.67 -6.48 -8.09
N HIS A 227 -12.15 -7.26 -7.13
CA HIS A 227 -12.42 -7.10 -5.70
C HIS A 227 -11.75 -5.86 -5.13
N LEU A 228 -10.47 -5.63 -5.46
CA LEU A 228 -9.74 -4.43 -5.06
C LEU A 228 -10.43 -3.17 -5.60
N ARG A 229 -10.91 -3.21 -6.85
CA ARG A 229 -11.71 -2.13 -7.44
C ARG A 229 -13.02 -1.89 -6.68
N GLY A 230 -13.70 -2.96 -6.26
CA GLY A 230 -14.91 -2.89 -5.43
C GLY A 230 -14.65 -2.25 -4.07
N PHE A 231 -13.57 -2.65 -3.40
CA PHE A 231 -13.12 -2.08 -2.14
C PHE A 231 -12.84 -0.58 -2.25
N ARG A 232 -12.05 -0.15 -3.24
CA ARG A 232 -11.75 1.27 -3.47
C ARG A 232 -12.99 2.12 -3.73
N ARG A 233 -13.95 1.59 -4.51
CA ARG A 233 -15.26 2.23 -4.71
C ARG A 233 -16.06 2.35 -3.42
N ALA A 234 -15.97 1.37 -2.52
CA ALA A 234 -16.59 1.47 -1.21
C ALA A 234 -15.93 2.59 -0.39
N MET A 235 -14.60 2.63 -0.32
CA MET A 235 -13.86 3.66 0.41
C MET A 235 -14.14 5.08 -0.11
N LEU A 236 -14.21 5.28 -1.43
CA LEU A 236 -14.58 6.55 -2.05
C LEU A 236 -16.02 6.99 -1.69
N ARG A 237 -16.96 6.03 -1.61
CA ARG A 237 -18.33 6.32 -1.18
C ARG A 237 -18.39 6.70 0.30
N TYR A 238 -17.65 6.01 1.17
CA TYR A 238 -17.53 6.37 2.58
C TYR A 238 -16.95 7.78 2.72
N ALA A 239 -15.86 8.09 2.03
CA ALA A 239 -15.28 9.43 2.01
C ALA A 239 -16.29 10.51 1.59
N GLY A 240 -17.09 10.25 0.55
CA GLY A 240 -18.14 11.16 0.09
C GLY A 240 -19.25 11.39 1.13
N ALA A 241 -19.74 10.31 1.76
CA ALA A 241 -20.78 10.38 2.79
C ALA A 241 -20.31 11.10 4.07
N TRP A 242 -19.02 10.99 4.37
CA TRP A 242 -18.42 11.48 5.62
C TRP A 242 -17.85 12.88 5.51
N ARG A 243 -17.63 13.36 4.29
CA ARG A 243 -17.12 14.71 4.02
C ARG A 243 -17.87 15.79 4.79
N SER A 244 -19.20 15.72 4.87
CA SER A 244 -20.01 16.70 5.57
C SER A 244 -19.89 16.63 7.09
N GLN A 245 -19.63 15.43 7.64
CA GLN A 245 -19.47 15.23 9.09
C GLN A 245 -18.10 15.71 9.57
N LEU A 246 -17.08 15.59 8.71
CA LEU A 246 -15.71 15.97 9.03
C LEU A 246 -15.36 17.41 8.62
N ALA A 247 -16.27 18.15 7.99
CA ALA A 247 -15.97 19.44 7.33
C ALA A 247 -15.28 20.49 8.21
N ASN A 248 -15.50 20.42 9.53
CA ASN A 248 -14.90 21.32 10.53
C ASN A 248 -13.98 20.60 11.52
N ALA A 249 -13.71 19.31 11.30
CA ALA A 249 -12.90 18.51 12.21
C ALA A 249 -11.40 18.82 12.04
N THR A 250 -10.68 18.83 13.16
CA THR A 250 -9.22 18.91 13.18
C THR A 250 -8.59 17.64 12.58
N PRO A 251 -7.33 17.67 12.11
CA PRO A 251 -6.65 16.46 11.64
C PRO A 251 -6.66 15.32 12.68
N GLU A 252 -6.51 15.64 13.96
CA GLU A 252 -6.58 14.69 15.07
C GLU A 252 -7.98 14.10 15.23
N GLU A 253 -9.03 14.93 15.17
CA GLU A 253 -10.42 14.48 15.19
C GLU A 253 -10.74 13.60 13.98
N ILE A 254 -10.28 13.96 12.78
CA ILE A 254 -10.43 13.14 11.58
C ILE A 254 -9.79 11.76 11.77
N ALA A 255 -8.59 11.71 12.36
CA ALA A 255 -7.92 10.44 12.63
C ALA A 255 -8.69 9.60 13.66
N GLN A 256 -9.20 10.21 14.73
CA GLN A 256 -10.00 9.52 15.75
C GLN A 256 -11.33 9.00 15.20
N GLU A 257 -12.06 9.83 14.47
CA GLU A 257 -13.34 9.46 13.83
C GLU A 257 -13.13 8.37 12.77
N THR A 258 -12.05 8.46 11.98
CA THR A 258 -11.69 7.42 11.01
C THR A 258 -11.37 6.10 11.71
N LYS A 259 -10.64 6.14 12.83
CA LYS A 259 -10.37 4.94 13.63
C LYS A 259 -11.65 4.35 14.21
N PHE A 260 -12.53 5.18 14.77
CA PHE A 260 -13.81 4.75 15.31
C PHE A 260 -14.68 4.09 14.23
N LEU A 261 -14.73 4.66 13.03
CA LEU A 261 -15.42 4.07 11.87
C LEU A 261 -14.90 2.68 11.54
N VAL A 262 -13.58 2.58 11.43
CA VAL A 262 -12.93 1.32 11.09
C VAL A 262 -13.32 0.27 12.12
N GLU A 263 -13.22 0.60 13.40
CA GLU A 263 -13.54 -0.31 14.51
C GLU A 263 -15.02 -0.69 14.58
N THR A 264 -15.94 0.20 14.19
CA THR A 264 -17.40 -0.01 14.34
C THR A 264 -18.10 -0.58 13.11
N GLU A 265 -17.65 -0.24 11.91
CA GLU A 265 -18.31 -0.66 10.66
C GLU A 265 -17.46 -1.64 9.84
N ILE A 266 -16.14 -1.39 9.76
CA ILE A 266 -15.26 -2.14 8.86
C ILE A 266 -14.76 -3.42 9.52
N VAL A 267 -14.33 -3.37 10.78
CA VAL A 267 -13.80 -4.51 11.51
C VAL A 267 -14.84 -5.62 11.68
N PRO A 268 -16.09 -5.35 12.12
CA PRO A 268 -17.11 -6.40 12.21
C PRO A 268 -17.40 -7.04 10.85
N ALA A 269 -17.50 -6.23 9.79
CA ALA A 269 -17.72 -6.74 8.43
C ALA A 269 -16.58 -7.66 7.96
N LEU A 270 -15.33 -7.34 8.33
CA LEU A 270 -14.17 -8.15 8.00
C LEU A 270 -14.05 -9.39 8.87
N ASP A 271 -14.43 -9.33 10.14
CA ASP A 271 -14.47 -10.50 11.03
C ASP A 271 -15.54 -11.51 10.59
N GLU A 272 -16.70 -11.04 10.12
CA GLU A 272 -17.73 -11.90 9.53
C GLU A 272 -17.21 -12.58 8.25
N LEU A 273 -16.59 -11.82 7.34
CA LEU A 273 -15.94 -12.39 6.15
C LEU A 273 -14.82 -13.38 6.51
N ARG A 274 -14.09 -13.11 7.59
CA ARG A 274 -13.01 -13.97 8.07
C ARG A 274 -13.53 -15.28 8.65
N GLN A 275 -14.57 -15.24 9.49
CA GLN A 275 -15.22 -16.44 10.03
C GLN A 275 -15.78 -17.33 8.92
N LEU A 276 -16.27 -16.70 7.84
CA LEU A 276 -16.73 -17.40 6.64
C LEU A 276 -15.56 -17.97 5.80
N ALA A 277 -14.40 -17.31 5.80
CA ALA A 277 -13.21 -17.73 5.04
C ALA A 277 -12.34 -18.78 5.75
N SER A 278 -12.45 -18.92 7.07
CA SER A 278 -11.65 -19.82 7.92
C SER A 278 -12.23 -21.23 8.10
N ASP A 279 -13.27 -21.61 7.36
CA ASP A 279 -13.79 -22.99 7.32
C ASP A 279 -12.72 -23.96 6.72
N PRO A 280 -12.19 -24.93 7.49
CA PRO A 280 -11.01 -25.72 7.10
C PRO A 280 -11.23 -26.67 5.91
N ALA A 281 -12.47 -26.91 5.47
CA ALA A 281 -12.79 -27.98 4.53
C ALA A 281 -12.60 -27.66 3.03
N ARG A 282 -12.09 -26.47 2.65
CA ARG A 282 -12.05 -26.02 1.25
C ARG A 282 -10.65 -25.58 0.75
N PRO A 283 -10.20 -26.01 -0.44
CA PRO A 283 -9.02 -25.43 -1.11
C PRO A 283 -9.25 -23.96 -1.50
N TRP A 284 -8.24 -23.11 -1.34
CA TRP A 284 -8.34 -21.65 -1.50
C TRP A 284 -8.80 -21.19 -2.90
N HIS A 285 -8.38 -21.88 -3.98
CA HIS A 285 -8.81 -21.58 -5.36
C HIS A 285 -10.31 -21.81 -5.60
N LYS A 286 -10.99 -22.60 -4.76
CA LYS A 286 -12.46 -22.72 -4.78
C LYS A 286 -13.16 -21.66 -3.92
N ARG A 287 -12.47 -21.08 -2.95
CA ARG A 287 -12.99 -19.97 -2.12
C ARG A 287 -13.11 -18.68 -2.95
N ALA A 288 -12.18 -18.45 -3.87
CA ALA A 288 -12.22 -17.31 -4.79
C ALA A 288 -13.34 -17.42 -5.86
N LEU A 289 -13.67 -18.65 -6.28
CA LEU A 289 -14.67 -18.92 -7.33
C LEU A 289 -16.12 -18.82 -6.83
N ASP A 290 -16.39 -19.09 -5.56
CA ASP A 290 -17.75 -18.98 -5.00
C ASP A 290 -18.15 -17.53 -4.71
N GLY A 291 -17.19 -16.62 -4.47
CA GLY A 291 -17.43 -15.17 -4.42
C GLY A 291 -17.97 -14.58 -5.74
N VAL A 292 -17.83 -15.30 -6.85
CA VAL A 292 -18.20 -14.85 -8.21
C VAL A 292 -19.72 -14.95 -8.48
N ARG A 293 -20.48 -15.81 -7.78
CA ARG A 293 -21.93 -16.01 -8.06
C ARG A 293 -22.86 -15.02 -7.35
N ILE A 294 -22.29 -14.18 -6.51
CA ILE A 294 -22.96 -13.39 -5.48
C ILE A 294 -23.27 -11.95 -5.93
N ILE A 295 -22.64 -11.50 -7.00
CA ILE A 295 -22.53 -10.07 -7.36
C ILE A 295 -23.83 -9.45 -7.95
N PRO A 296 -24.73 -10.15 -8.68
CA PRO A 296 -25.89 -9.48 -9.27
C PRO A 296 -26.92 -8.91 -8.27
N SER A 297 -26.94 -9.39 -7.01
CA SER A 297 -27.91 -8.93 -6.00
C SER A 297 -27.45 -7.71 -5.19
N VAL A 298 -26.16 -7.37 -5.24
CA VAL A 298 -25.53 -6.28 -4.47
C VAL A 298 -25.79 -4.90 -5.09
N ALA A 299 -25.97 -4.84 -6.41
CA ALA A 299 -26.18 -3.58 -7.11
C ALA A 299 -27.59 -3.00 -6.91
N GLY A 300 -28.59 -3.84 -6.62
CA GLY A 300 -29.99 -3.42 -6.47
C GLY A 300 -30.35 -2.91 -5.07
N THR A 301 -29.82 -3.52 -4.01
CA THR A 301 -30.15 -3.21 -2.61
C THR A 301 -29.48 -1.94 -2.09
N CYS A 302 -28.35 -1.53 -2.65
CA CYS A 302 -27.69 -0.26 -2.31
C CYS A 302 -28.41 0.99 -2.86
N MET A 303 -29.46 0.86 -3.68
CA MET A 303 -30.19 2.02 -4.23
C MET A 303 -31.30 2.56 -3.29
N SER A 304 -31.61 1.86 -2.18
CA SER A 304 -32.81 2.18 -1.38
C SER A 304 -32.63 2.27 0.14
N MET A 305 -31.45 1.97 0.71
CA MET A 305 -31.26 1.94 2.18
C MET A 305 -29.92 2.52 2.64
N GLY A 306 -29.87 2.96 3.92
CA GLY A 306 -28.67 3.53 4.55
C GLY A 306 -27.50 2.53 4.71
N PRO A 307 -26.28 3.00 5.02
CA PRO A 307 -25.03 2.22 4.91
C PRO A 307 -25.03 0.90 5.69
N GLY A 308 -25.49 0.92 6.95
CA GLY A 308 -25.57 -0.30 7.78
C GLY A 308 -26.61 -1.31 7.26
N ALA A 309 -27.77 -0.84 6.78
CA ALA A 309 -28.81 -1.71 6.25
C ALA A 309 -28.40 -2.38 4.92
N ALA A 310 -27.62 -1.68 4.09
CA ALA A 310 -27.08 -2.23 2.84
C ALA A 310 -26.10 -3.39 3.11
N LEU A 311 -25.29 -3.30 4.16
CA LEU A 311 -24.36 -4.36 4.58
C LEU A 311 -25.10 -5.57 5.14
N THR A 312 -26.09 -5.39 6.02
CA THR A 312 -26.86 -6.50 6.59
C THR A 312 -27.64 -7.26 5.52
N GLN A 313 -28.22 -6.57 4.53
CA GLN A 313 -28.92 -7.20 3.41
C GLN A 313 -27.98 -7.94 2.46
N LEU A 314 -26.76 -7.41 2.23
CA LEU A 314 -25.69 -8.09 1.51
C LEU A 314 -25.44 -9.47 2.13
N LEU A 315 -25.24 -9.51 3.44
CA LEU A 315 -24.94 -10.72 4.21
C LEU A 315 -26.12 -11.70 4.24
N THR A 316 -27.35 -11.19 4.28
CA THR A 316 -28.57 -12.01 4.34
C THR A 316 -28.92 -12.63 2.98
N ALA A 317 -28.71 -11.88 1.88
CA ALA A 317 -28.90 -12.36 0.52
C ALA A 317 -27.90 -13.44 0.12
N LEU A 318 -26.78 -13.53 0.84
CA LEU A 318 -25.70 -14.46 0.61
C LEU A 318 -25.93 -15.85 1.19
N ALA A 319 -26.67 -15.95 2.29
CA ALA A 319 -26.82 -17.18 3.07
C ALA A 319 -27.39 -18.40 2.29
N PRO A 320 -28.41 -18.29 1.40
CA PRO A 320 -29.03 -19.46 0.78
C PRO A 320 -28.20 -20.13 -0.33
N GLN A 321 -27.34 -19.38 -1.02
CA GLN A 321 -26.47 -19.92 -2.09
C GLN A 321 -25.29 -20.75 -1.54
N PHE A 322 -24.93 -20.58 -0.25
CA PHE A 322 -23.91 -21.39 0.41
C PHE A 322 -24.37 -22.82 0.76
N PHE A 323 -25.68 -23.08 0.87
CA PHE A 323 -26.20 -24.39 1.29
C PHE A 323 -26.48 -25.36 0.14
N THR A 324 -26.71 -24.88 -1.09
CA THR A 324 -27.12 -25.72 -2.23
C THR A 324 -25.97 -26.49 -2.91
N GLU A 325 -24.72 -26.17 -2.64
CA GLU A 325 -23.55 -26.88 -3.20
C GLU A 325 -23.00 -28.00 -2.31
N VAL A 326 -23.62 -28.24 -1.14
CA VAL A 326 -23.25 -29.33 -0.25
C VAL A 326 -23.67 -30.71 -0.81
N GLU A 327 -24.65 -30.77 -1.73
CA GLU A 327 -25.13 -32.04 -2.32
C GLU A 327 -24.35 -32.52 -3.56
N ALA A 328 -23.51 -31.67 -4.18
CA ALA A 328 -22.84 -31.99 -5.45
C ALA A 328 -21.36 -32.41 -5.26
N LYS A 329 -21.10 -33.52 -4.56
CA LYS A 329 -19.76 -34.14 -4.46
C LYS A 329 -19.77 -35.60 -4.93
N GLY A 330 -19.17 -35.86 -6.10
CA GLY A 330 -18.90 -37.22 -6.59
C GLY A 330 -17.50 -37.45 -7.18
N ASP A 331 -16.94 -36.53 -7.98
CA ASP A 331 -15.89 -36.95 -8.94
C ASP A 331 -14.68 -36.00 -9.06
N LYS A 332 -13.85 -35.86 -8.00
CA LYS A 332 -12.65 -34.98 -8.04
C LYS A 332 -11.32 -35.61 -7.60
N GLN A 333 -11.24 -36.94 -7.43
CA GLN A 333 -9.95 -37.60 -7.15
C GLN A 333 -9.07 -37.79 -8.40
N ARG A 334 -9.63 -37.71 -9.62
CA ARG A 334 -8.86 -37.88 -10.88
C ARG A 334 -8.19 -36.60 -11.40
N GLN A 335 -8.64 -35.41 -10.98
CA GLN A 335 -8.03 -34.13 -11.39
C GLN A 335 -6.78 -33.74 -10.57
N LEU A 336 -6.58 -34.33 -9.38
CA LEU A 336 -5.51 -33.97 -8.45
C LEU A 336 -4.11 -34.49 -8.83
N ARG A 337 -3.99 -35.33 -9.86
CA ARG A 337 -2.68 -35.90 -10.29
C ARG A 337 -1.96 -35.08 -11.37
N ARG A 338 -2.44 -33.88 -11.74
CA ARG A 338 -1.91 -33.12 -12.88
C ARG A 338 -1.57 -31.63 -12.67
N SER A 339 -1.68 -31.07 -11.47
CA SER A 339 -1.44 -29.63 -11.28
C SER A 339 -0.10 -29.33 -10.61
N ASP A 340 0.65 -28.39 -11.20
CA ASP A 340 2.01 -27.89 -10.91
C ASP A 340 2.23 -27.23 -9.53
N LEU A 341 1.54 -27.67 -8.47
CA LEU A 341 1.59 -27.07 -7.13
C LEU A 341 2.50 -27.81 -6.13
N TYR A 342 3.40 -28.67 -6.62
CA TYR A 342 4.38 -29.38 -5.79
C TYR A 342 5.30 -28.42 -5.00
N TYR A 343 5.48 -27.19 -5.48
CA TYR A 343 6.29 -26.15 -4.86
C TYR A 343 5.71 -25.63 -3.51
N LEU A 344 4.38 -25.62 -3.32
CA LEU A 344 3.78 -25.16 -2.06
C LEU A 344 4.01 -26.15 -0.90
N LEU A 345 4.20 -27.43 -1.20
CA LEU A 345 4.62 -28.45 -0.23
C LEU A 345 6.09 -28.29 0.22
N GLN A 346 6.94 -27.66 -0.61
CA GLN A 346 8.31 -27.33 -0.20
C GLN A 346 8.35 -26.12 0.75
N VAL A 347 7.48 -25.12 0.55
CA VAL A 347 7.39 -23.95 1.44
C VAL A 347 6.92 -24.34 2.85
N GLN A 348 6.01 -25.31 2.95
CA GLN A 348 5.56 -25.83 4.24
C GLN A 348 6.64 -26.63 4.99
N ARG A 349 7.53 -27.33 4.27
CA ARG A 349 8.65 -28.09 4.85
C ARG A 349 9.87 -27.25 5.21
N ALA A 350 9.96 -26.02 4.72
CA ALA A 350 11.01 -25.07 5.07
C ALA A 350 10.63 -24.12 6.24
N GLY A 351 9.37 -24.21 6.70
CA GLY A 351 8.84 -23.48 7.86
C GLY A 351 8.71 -24.32 9.13
N GLU A 352 9.13 -25.59 9.09
CA GLU A 352 9.52 -26.42 10.25
C GLU A 352 11.05 -26.43 10.32
#